data_AF-A0A7K0BLB0-F1
#
_entry.id   AF-A0A7K0BLB0-F1
#
_cell.length_a   1.000
_cell.length_b   1.000
_cell.length_c   1.000
_cell.angle_alpha   90.00
_cell.angle_beta   90.00
_cell.angle_gamma   90.00
#
_symmetry.space_group_name_H-M   'P 1'
#
loop_
_entity.id
_entity.type
_entity.pdbx_description
1 polymer ?
#
loop_
_entity_poly.entity_id
_entity_poly.type
_entity_poly.pdbx_seq_one_letter_code
_entity_poly.pdbx_strand_id
1 'polypeptide(L)'
;MKKLLLLILLFSLKIYSQEILSKDEIFSKDSLVYKVSNSELFTGKIQSFKRKTHLTFELEFENGELKKSIQYYNGKALKISEEIFYRKYGKIEKKIRYGYSRDYKWFEYYDDDNKKVLEEEYENGLLVYSCPYLNNKKNGIVMSVNENGQKTECIFVDGKQIK
;
A
#
# COMPACT_ATOMS: atom_id res chain seq x y z
N MET A 1 31.19 32.85 40.65
CA MET A 1 31.49 31.50 40.14
C MET A 1 30.18 30.80 39.76
N LYS A 2 29.98 30.51 38.48
CA LYS A 2 29.21 29.37 37.94
C LYS A 2 29.22 29.52 36.42
N LYS A 3 30.21 28.89 35.78
CA LYS A 3 30.20 28.67 34.33
C LYS A 3 29.12 27.62 34.05
N LEU A 4 28.05 28.00 33.36
CA LEU A 4 27.06 27.06 32.86
C LEU A 4 27.66 26.40 31.61
N LEU A 5 28.28 25.23 31.78
CA LEU A 5 28.67 24.39 30.65
C LEU A 5 27.39 23.78 30.06
N LEU A 6 26.96 24.28 28.90
CA LEU A 6 25.93 23.65 28.10
C LEU A 6 26.58 22.51 27.31
N LEU A 7 26.47 21.29 27.80
CA LEU A 7 26.94 20.08 27.12
C LEU A 7 25.92 19.72 26.02
N ILE A 8 26.21 20.11 24.76
CA ILE A 8 25.38 19.72 23.62
C ILE A 8 25.67 18.25 23.30
N LEU A 9 24.80 17.35 23.78
CA LEU A 9 24.82 15.95 23.42
C LEU A 9 24.32 15.82 21.97
N LEU A 10 25.23 15.75 21.00
CA LEU A 10 24.94 15.40 19.61
C LEU A 10 24.54 13.91 19.57
N PHE A 11 23.28 13.61 19.85
CA PHE A 11 22.68 12.34 19.43
C PHE A 11 22.76 12.31 17.90
N SER A 12 23.67 11.49 17.36
CA SER A 12 23.72 11.17 15.94
C SER A 12 22.51 10.31 15.60
N LEU A 13 21.35 10.96 15.44
CA LEU A 13 20.24 10.36 14.72
C LEU A 13 20.77 10.08 13.32
N LYS A 14 21.10 8.82 13.04
CA LYS A 14 21.37 8.36 11.68
C LYS A 14 20.07 8.52 10.91
N ILE A 15 19.93 9.66 10.25
CA ILE A 15 18.88 9.90 9.28
C ILE A 15 19.26 9.04 8.08
N TYR A 16 18.84 7.78 8.09
CA TYR A 16 18.99 6.90 6.94
C TYR A 16 18.01 7.40 5.87
N SER A 17 18.54 8.15 4.89
CA SER A 17 17.80 8.35 3.64
C SER A 17 17.50 6.98 3.05
N GLN A 18 16.29 6.80 2.53
CA GLN A 18 15.93 5.56 1.85
C GLN A 18 16.80 5.37 0.61
N GLU A 19 17.47 4.22 0.50
CA GLU A 19 18.30 3.87 -0.67
C GLU A 19 17.39 3.70 -1.90
N ILE A 20 17.81 4.18 -3.07
CA ILE A 20 17.09 4.02 -4.33
C ILE A 20 18.02 3.33 -5.31
N LEU A 21 17.62 2.17 -5.81
CA LEU A 21 18.35 1.39 -6.81
C LEU A 21 17.50 1.15 -8.06
N SER A 22 18.16 0.93 -9.19
CA SER A 22 17.54 0.45 -10.41
C SER A 22 17.38 -1.08 -10.40
N LYS A 23 16.62 -1.61 -11.38
CA LYS A 23 16.38 -3.04 -11.50
C LYS A 23 17.67 -3.85 -11.76
N ASP A 24 18.67 -3.26 -12.42
CA ASP A 24 19.91 -3.95 -12.77
C ASP A 24 20.92 -3.99 -11.61
N GLU A 25 20.65 -3.24 -10.54
CA GLU A 25 21.49 -3.16 -9.34
C GLU A 25 21.03 -4.12 -8.22
N ILE A 26 19.96 -4.88 -8.48
CA ILE A 26 19.41 -5.87 -7.56
C ILE A 26 19.24 -7.23 -8.24
N PHE A 27 19.21 -8.29 -7.45
CA PHE A 27 18.82 -9.62 -7.90
C PHE A 27 17.91 -10.30 -6.88
N SER A 28 17.12 -11.27 -7.33
CA SER A 28 16.19 -12.01 -6.48
C SER A 28 16.67 -13.44 -6.28
N LYS A 29 16.61 -13.93 -5.04
CA LYS A 29 16.92 -15.31 -4.65
C LYS A 29 16.04 -15.70 -3.46
N ASP A 30 15.41 -16.87 -3.52
CA ASP A 30 14.59 -17.41 -2.42
C ASP A 30 13.52 -16.42 -1.91
N SER A 31 12.83 -15.74 -2.83
CA SER A 31 11.82 -14.69 -2.56
C SER A 31 12.34 -13.42 -1.87
N LEU A 32 13.65 -13.29 -1.67
CA LEU A 32 14.31 -12.11 -1.14
C LEU A 32 15.08 -11.37 -2.24
N VAL A 33 15.21 -10.07 -2.06
CA VAL A 33 15.95 -9.16 -2.95
C VAL A 33 17.25 -8.74 -2.31
N TYR A 34 18.33 -8.81 -3.08
CA TYR A 34 19.69 -8.51 -2.67
C TYR A 34 20.29 -7.46 -3.60
N LYS A 35 21.23 -6.68 -3.07
CA LYS A 35 22.04 -5.74 -3.86
C LYS A 35 23.10 -6.51 -4.65
N VAL A 36 23.26 -6.21 -5.93
CA VAL A 36 24.30 -6.82 -6.79
C VAL A 36 25.71 -6.46 -6.28
N SER A 37 25.89 -5.26 -5.73
CA SER A 37 27.20 -4.73 -5.32
C SER A 37 27.89 -5.53 -4.21
N ASN A 38 27.13 -6.08 -3.26
CA ASN A 38 27.67 -6.75 -2.08
C ASN A 38 26.85 -7.95 -1.58
N SER A 39 25.79 -8.34 -2.30
CA SER A 39 24.91 -9.46 -1.92
C SER A 39 24.23 -9.33 -0.54
N GLU A 40 24.14 -8.12 0.01
CA GLU A 40 23.32 -7.87 1.21
C GLU A 40 21.84 -7.74 0.84
N LEU A 41 20.97 -8.05 1.80
CA LEU A 41 19.53 -7.84 1.66
C LEU A 41 19.22 -6.36 1.39
N PHE A 42 18.32 -6.11 0.45
CA PHE A 42 17.99 -4.77 0.02
C PHE A 42 16.90 -4.15 0.91
N THR A 43 17.17 -2.95 1.43
CA THR A 43 16.19 -2.09 2.10
C THR A 43 16.19 -0.74 1.40
N GLY A 44 15.10 -0.42 0.72
CA GLY A 44 15.06 0.77 -0.14
C GLY A 44 13.92 0.74 -1.15
N LYS A 45 14.09 1.53 -2.20
CA LYS A 45 13.11 1.70 -3.28
C LYS A 45 13.69 1.37 -4.63
N ILE A 46 12.83 0.87 -5.51
CA ILE A 46 13.08 0.81 -6.95
C ILE A 46 12.05 1.66 -7.63
N GLN A 47 12.49 2.56 -8.50
CA GLN A 47 11.64 3.50 -9.22
C GLN A 47 11.68 3.23 -10.72
N SER A 48 10.53 3.29 -11.38
CA SER A 48 10.43 3.18 -12.85
C SER A 48 9.90 4.48 -13.43
N PHE A 49 10.53 4.94 -14.52
CA PHE A 49 10.21 6.20 -15.17
C PHE A 49 9.86 6.00 -16.64
N LYS A 50 8.81 6.67 -17.10
CA LYS A 50 8.52 6.88 -18.52
C LYS A 50 9.30 8.09 -19.03
N ARG A 51 10.02 7.93 -20.14
CA ARG A 51 10.87 8.99 -20.75
C ARG A 51 11.86 9.62 -19.76
N LYS A 52 12.35 8.84 -18.79
CA LYS A 52 13.29 9.24 -17.72
C LYS A 52 12.81 10.31 -16.72
N THR A 53 11.64 10.92 -16.93
CA THR A 53 11.17 12.05 -16.10
C THR A 53 9.84 11.81 -15.42
N HIS A 54 8.99 10.94 -15.97
CA HIS A 54 7.66 10.69 -15.43
C HIS A 54 7.67 9.40 -14.61
N LEU A 55 7.71 9.52 -13.28
CA LEU A 55 7.63 8.38 -12.36
C LEU A 55 6.30 7.65 -12.56
N THR A 56 6.36 6.37 -12.89
CA THR A 56 5.16 5.54 -13.15
C THR A 56 4.95 4.48 -12.09
N PHE A 57 6.01 4.07 -11.39
CA PHE A 57 5.94 2.96 -10.45
C PHE A 57 7.07 3.01 -9.41
N GLU A 58 6.75 2.63 -8.18
CA GLU A 58 7.71 2.35 -7.12
C GLU A 58 7.50 0.96 -6.52
N LEU A 59 8.59 0.31 -6.12
CA LEU A 59 8.61 -0.84 -5.22
C LEU A 59 9.39 -0.47 -3.97
N GLU A 60 8.87 -0.81 -2.80
CA GLU A 60 9.54 -0.61 -1.51
C GLU A 60 9.89 -1.97 -0.89
N PHE A 61 11.15 -2.11 -0.48
CA PHE A 61 11.69 -3.32 0.11
C PHE A 61 12.25 -3.05 1.51
N GLU A 62 12.13 -4.03 2.38
CA GLU A 62 12.73 -4.04 3.71
C GLU A 62 13.33 -5.42 3.98
N ASN A 63 14.64 -5.46 4.25
CA ASN A 63 15.40 -6.69 4.44
C ASN A 63 15.18 -7.72 3.32
N GLY A 64 15.15 -7.23 2.07
CA GLY A 64 14.93 -8.00 0.86
C GLY A 64 13.48 -8.41 0.61
N GLU A 65 12.56 -8.20 1.56
CA GLU A 65 11.15 -8.50 1.36
C GLU A 65 10.44 -7.34 0.67
N LEU A 66 9.64 -7.62 -0.37
CA LEU A 66 8.74 -6.64 -0.96
C LEU A 66 7.65 -6.27 0.06
N LYS A 67 7.51 -4.97 0.36
CA LYS A 67 6.51 -4.46 1.32
C LYS A 67 5.40 -3.69 0.63
N LYS A 68 5.74 -2.92 -0.40
CA LYS A 68 4.78 -2.02 -1.04
C LYS A 68 5.08 -1.83 -2.51
N SER A 69 4.03 -1.69 -3.32
CA SER A 69 4.13 -1.18 -4.68
C SER A 69 3.20 0.00 -4.86
N ILE A 70 3.67 1.05 -5.54
CA ILE A 70 2.93 2.28 -5.79
C ILE A 70 2.87 2.49 -7.30
N GLN A 71 1.66 2.61 -7.85
CA GLN A 71 1.43 3.01 -9.23
C GLN A 71 0.96 4.46 -9.26
N TYR A 72 1.33 5.18 -10.32
CA TYR A 72 0.92 6.55 -10.54
C TYR A 72 0.08 6.67 -11.80
N TYR A 73 -0.86 7.60 -11.77
CA TYR A 73 -1.58 8.01 -12.96
C TYR A 73 -0.65 8.60 -14.01
N ASN A 74 -0.90 8.24 -15.27
CA ASN A 74 -0.31 8.94 -16.40
C ASN A 74 -0.92 10.35 -16.49
N GLY A 75 -0.15 11.35 -16.07
CA GLY A 75 -0.62 12.74 -16.02
C GLY A 75 0.51 13.72 -15.75
N LYS A 76 0.21 15.03 -15.82
CA LYS A 76 1.19 16.08 -15.50
C LYS A 76 1.53 16.13 -14.01
N ALA A 77 0.54 15.88 -13.17
CA ALA A 77 0.71 15.83 -11.72
C ALA A 77 1.05 14.41 -11.27
N LEU A 78 1.97 14.30 -10.31
CA LEU A 78 2.27 13.02 -9.66
C LEU A 78 1.10 12.67 -8.72
N LYS A 79 0.24 11.77 -9.18
CA LYS A 79 -0.90 11.27 -8.41
C LYS A 79 -0.83 9.75 -8.33
N ILE A 80 -0.92 9.22 -7.12
CA ILE A 80 -1.01 7.78 -6.90
C ILE A 80 -2.34 7.27 -7.48
N SER A 81 -2.29 6.16 -8.21
CA SER A 81 -3.47 5.45 -8.72
C SER A 81 -3.76 4.21 -7.89
N GLU A 82 -2.73 3.47 -7.48
CA GLU A 82 -2.87 2.24 -6.69
C GLU A 82 -1.68 2.06 -5.74
N GLU A 83 -1.96 1.62 -4.52
CA GLU A 83 -0.97 1.07 -3.60
C GLU A 83 -1.32 -0.38 -3.29
N ILE A 84 -0.32 -1.25 -3.28
CA ILE A 84 -0.47 -2.64 -2.84
C ILE A 84 0.53 -2.87 -1.72
N PHE A 85 0.05 -3.43 -0.62
CA PHE A 85 0.83 -3.81 0.55
C PHE A 85 0.96 -5.32 0.58
N TYR A 86 2.16 -5.80 0.91
CA TYR A 86 2.51 -7.20 0.85
C TYR A 86 2.94 -7.72 2.23
N ARG A 87 2.45 -8.90 2.57
CA ARG A 87 2.99 -9.75 3.64
C ARG A 87 4.24 -10.47 3.14
N LYS A 88 4.80 -11.33 3.99
CA LYS A 88 5.93 -12.20 3.64
C LYS A 88 5.65 -13.01 2.36
N TYR A 89 6.74 -13.25 1.63
CA TYR A 89 6.72 -14.01 0.37
C TYR A 89 5.85 -13.38 -0.74
N GLY A 90 5.58 -12.07 -0.66
CA GLY A 90 4.84 -11.34 -1.69
C GLY A 90 3.34 -11.61 -1.70
N LYS A 91 2.78 -12.19 -0.63
CA LYS A 91 1.32 -12.33 -0.46
C LYS A 91 0.68 -10.96 -0.29
N ILE A 92 -0.46 -10.72 -0.94
CA ILE A 92 -1.11 -9.41 -0.87
C ILE A 92 -1.84 -9.30 0.46
N GLU A 93 -1.61 -8.21 1.20
CA GLU A 93 -2.37 -7.86 2.40
C GLU A 93 -3.56 -6.99 2.04
N LYS A 94 -3.29 -5.93 1.27
CA LYS A 94 -4.22 -4.83 1.04
C LYS A 94 -3.91 -4.15 -0.28
N LYS A 95 -4.96 -3.77 -1.02
CA LYS A 95 -4.88 -2.85 -2.16
C LYS A 95 -5.68 -1.60 -1.85
N ILE A 96 -5.16 -0.45 -2.28
CA ILE A 96 -5.86 0.84 -2.23
C ILE A 96 -5.85 1.42 -3.63
N ARG A 97 -7.02 1.61 -4.23
CA ARG A 97 -7.18 2.35 -5.49
C ARG A 97 -7.68 3.74 -5.20
N TYR A 98 -7.06 4.73 -5.82
CA TYR A 98 -7.39 6.14 -5.64
C TYR A 98 -8.20 6.64 -6.83
N GLY A 99 -9.14 7.55 -6.61
CA GLY A 99 -9.83 8.28 -7.67
C GLY A 99 -8.91 9.35 -8.28
N TYR A 100 -8.99 9.54 -9.60
CA TYR A 100 -8.15 10.54 -10.28
C TYR A 100 -8.56 11.99 -9.97
N SER A 101 -9.86 12.27 -10.00
CA SER A 101 -10.43 13.61 -9.89
C SER A 101 -11.21 13.85 -8.59
N ARG A 102 -11.67 12.78 -7.94
CA ARG A 102 -12.44 12.83 -6.69
C ARG A 102 -11.60 12.25 -5.56
N ASP A 103 -11.81 12.72 -4.34
CA ASP A 103 -11.28 12.04 -3.15
C ASP A 103 -12.10 10.78 -2.91
N TYR A 104 -11.74 9.74 -3.66
CA TYR A 104 -12.38 8.45 -3.60
C TYR A 104 -11.30 7.39 -3.41
N LYS A 105 -11.52 6.44 -2.51
CA LYS A 105 -10.59 5.37 -2.21
C LYS A 105 -11.32 4.04 -2.12
N TRP A 106 -10.83 3.04 -2.83
CA TRP A 106 -11.33 1.68 -2.76
C TRP A 106 -10.26 0.78 -2.14
N PHE A 107 -10.57 0.23 -0.98
CA PHE A 107 -9.76 -0.71 -0.24
C PHE A 107 -10.23 -2.15 -0.50
N GLU A 108 -9.29 -3.04 -0.76
CA GLU A 108 -9.51 -4.48 -0.77
C GLU A 108 -8.51 -5.13 0.19
N TYR A 109 -9.00 -5.98 1.09
CA TYR A 109 -8.19 -6.70 2.07
C TYR A 109 -8.22 -8.20 1.79
N TYR A 110 -7.09 -8.86 2.06
CA TYR A 110 -6.89 -10.27 1.71
C TYR A 110 -6.34 -11.06 2.89
N ASP A 111 -6.77 -12.33 2.98
CA ASP A 111 -6.20 -13.31 3.92
C ASP A 111 -4.89 -13.91 3.41
N ASP A 112 -4.31 -14.81 4.19
CA ASP A 112 -3.04 -15.47 3.86
C ASP A 112 -3.13 -16.42 2.65
N ASP A 113 -4.34 -16.77 2.21
CA ASP A 113 -4.59 -17.56 0.99
C ASP A 113 -4.86 -16.68 -0.23
N ASN A 114 -4.63 -15.36 -0.12
CA ASN A 114 -4.97 -14.35 -1.12
C ASN A 114 -6.46 -14.30 -1.48
N LYS A 115 -7.35 -14.70 -0.56
CA LYS A 115 -8.80 -14.53 -0.73
C LYS A 115 -9.22 -13.19 -0.16
N LYS A 116 -10.10 -12.49 -0.87
CA LYS A 116 -10.66 -11.22 -0.40
C LYS A 116 -11.53 -11.48 0.84
N VAL A 117 -11.32 -10.68 1.88
CA VAL A 117 -12.05 -10.75 3.16
C VAL A 117 -12.88 -9.50 3.43
N LEU A 118 -12.50 -8.36 2.87
CA LEU A 118 -13.20 -7.09 3.05
C LEU A 118 -12.96 -6.18 1.85
N GLU A 119 -13.99 -5.43 1.52
CA GLU A 119 -13.99 -4.36 0.54
C GLU A 119 -14.62 -3.13 1.17
N GLU A 120 -13.94 -1.99 1.08
CA GLU A 120 -14.43 -0.72 1.59
C GLU A 120 -14.22 0.38 0.57
N GLU A 121 -15.20 1.27 0.44
CA GLU A 121 -15.09 2.45 -0.41
C GLU A 121 -15.32 3.70 0.45
N TYR A 122 -14.48 4.70 0.23
CA TYR A 122 -14.55 5.98 0.90
C TYR A 122 -14.69 7.09 -0.13
N GLU A 123 -15.61 8.02 0.11
CA GLU A 123 -15.74 9.26 -0.65
C GLU A 123 -15.61 10.45 0.31
N ASN A 124 -14.70 11.36 0.01
CA ASN A 124 -14.34 12.52 0.84
C ASN A 124 -14.00 12.12 2.30
N GLY A 125 -13.32 10.98 2.47
CA GLY A 125 -12.94 10.43 3.77
C GLY A 125 -14.07 9.71 4.54
N LEU A 126 -15.30 9.68 4.00
CA LEU A 126 -16.44 9.00 4.61
C LEU A 126 -16.62 7.61 4.02
N LEU A 127 -16.85 6.59 4.87
CA LEU A 127 -17.15 5.23 4.42
C LEU A 127 -18.53 5.19 3.76
N VAL A 128 -18.56 4.91 2.46
CA VAL A 128 -19.79 4.85 1.66
C VAL A 128 -20.19 3.43 1.26
N TYR A 129 -19.27 2.47 1.39
CA TYR A 129 -19.56 1.06 1.16
C TYR A 129 -18.64 0.18 2.00
N SER A 130 -19.18 -0.90 2.57
CA SER A 130 -18.40 -1.94 3.25
C SER A 130 -19.03 -3.30 2.97
N CYS A 131 -18.21 -4.27 2.55
CA CYS A 131 -18.67 -5.61 2.21
C CYS A 131 -17.66 -6.66 2.71
N PRO A 132 -18.01 -7.46 3.72
CA PRO A 132 -17.21 -8.61 4.13
C PRO A 132 -17.36 -9.77 3.14
N TYR A 133 -16.30 -10.56 3.02
CA TYR A 133 -16.22 -11.72 2.15
C TYR A 133 -15.72 -12.95 2.92
N LEU A 134 -16.21 -14.12 2.53
CA LEU A 134 -15.70 -15.42 2.95
C LEU A 134 -15.49 -16.26 1.68
N ASN A 135 -14.28 -16.78 1.49
CA ASN A 135 -13.90 -17.53 0.28
C ASN A 135 -14.28 -16.81 -1.03
N ASN A 136 -13.96 -15.51 -1.12
CA ASN A 136 -14.26 -14.63 -2.26
C ASN A 136 -15.76 -14.42 -2.57
N LYS A 137 -16.67 -14.78 -1.65
CA LYS A 137 -18.10 -14.50 -1.78
C LYS A 137 -18.57 -13.55 -0.67
N LYS A 138 -19.51 -12.65 -0.98
CA LYS A 138 -20.09 -11.72 0.00
C LYS A 138 -20.67 -12.53 1.17
N ASN A 139 -20.25 -12.22 2.39
CA ASN A 139 -20.66 -12.99 3.56
C ASN A 139 -20.58 -12.12 4.83
N GLY A 140 -21.73 -11.77 5.38
CA GLY A 140 -21.89 -10.83 6.48
C GLY A 140 -22.78 -9.64 6.11
N ILE A 141 -22.68 -8.57 6.88
CA ILE A 141 -23.45 -7.35 6.67
C ILE A 141 -22.76 -6.50 5.60
N VAL A 142 -23.45 -6.26 4.50
CA VAL A 142 -23.05 -5.31 3.46
C VAL A 142 -23.74 -3.99 3.72
N MET A 143 -22.96 -2.93 3.82
CA MET A 143 -23.43 -1.57 4.08
C MET A 143 -23.14 -0.70 2.86
N SER A 144 -24.09 0.17 2.50
CA SER A 144 -23.88 1.23 1.53
C SER A 144 -24.57 2.53 1.94
N VAL A 145 -24.02 3.65 1.50
CA VAL A 145 -24.59 4.98 1.65
C VAL A 145 -24.86 5.52 0.26
N ASN A 146 -26.10 5.91 -0.02
CA ASN A 146 -26.45 6.50 -1.31
C ASN A 146 -26.08 8.00 -1.39
N GLU A 147 -26.30 8.62 -2.55
CA GLU A 147 -25.99 10.04 -2.81
C GLU A 147 -26.73 11.01 -1.87
N ASN A 148 -27.88 10.59 -1.32
CA ASN A 148 -28.65 11.39 -0.36
C ASN A 148 -28.18 11.19 1.09
N GLY A 149 -27.11 10.44 1.32
CA GLY A 149 -26.60 10.10 2.65
C GLY A 149 -27.40 9.01 3.37
N GLN A 150 -28.35 8.35 2.71
CA GLN A 150 -29.14 7.29 3.31
C GLN A 150 -28.34 5.99 3.34
N LYS A 151 -28.14 5.48 4.55
CA LYS A 151 -27.49 4.19 4.82
C LYS A 151 -28.46 3.03 4.62
N THR A 152 -28.02 2.00 3.93
CA THR A 152 -28.71 0.71 3.77
C THR A 152 -27.80 -0.42 4.22
N GLU A 153 -28.36 -1.45 4.85
CA GLU A 153 -27.65 -2.66 5.23
C GLU A 153 -28.41 -3.90 4.75
N CYS A 154 -27.68 -4.87 4.21
CA CYS A 154 -28.19 -6.15 3.74
C CYS A 154 -27.30 -7.28 4.27
N ILE A 155 -27.89 -8.41 4.64
CA ILE A 155 -27.13 -9.58 5.08
C ILE A 155 -26.90 -10.50 3.89
N PHE A 156 -25.65 -10.93 3.69
CA PHE A 156 -25.27 -11.93 2.70
C PHE A 156 -24.73 -13.18 3.38
N VAL A 157 -25.06 -14.36 2.83
CA VAL A 157 -24.44 -15.63 3.19
C VAL A 157 -24.07 -16.36 1.91
N ASP A 158 -22.80 -16.76 1.79
CA ASP A 158 -22.25 -17.44 0.61
C ASP A 158 -22.62 -16.75 -0.73
N GLY A 159 -22.58 -15.42 -0.74
CA GLY A 159 -22.88 -14.59 -1.92
C GLY A 159 -24.36 -14.34 -2.19
N LYS A 160 -25.27 -14.86 -1.37
CA LYS A 160 -26.72 -14.65 -1.51
C LYS A 160 -27.24 -13.69 -0.45
N GLN A 161 -27.99 -12.68 -0.87
CA GLN A 161 -28.69 -11.79 0.04
C GLN A 161 -29.83 -12.56 0.73
N ILE A 162 -29.87 -12.48 2.06
CA ILE A 162 -30.96 -13.00 2.88
C ILE A 162 -31.88 -11.82 3.24
N LYS A 163 -33.20 -12.08 3.18
CA LYS A 163 -34.24 -11.13 3.60
C LYS A 163 -34.45 -11.20 5.11
#